data_AF-A0A0R2LE89-F1
#
_entry.id   AF-A0A0R2LE89-F1
#
_cell.length_a   1.000
_cell.length_b   1.000
_cell.length_c   1.000
_cell.angle_alpha   90.00
_cell.angle_beta   90.00
_cell.angle_gamma   90.00
#
_symmetry.space_group_name_H-M   'P 1'
#
loop_
_entity.id
_entity.type
_entity.pdbx_description
1 polymer ?
#
loop_
_entity_poly.entity_id
_entity_poly.type
_entity_poly.pdbx_seq_one_letter_code
_entity_poly.pdbx_strand_id
1 'polypeptide(L)'
;MNLNNEIKYIIRELEVIYDFYQDKFSLKRVKAYILSMPEGSKIVNVEPGQVSIYDHMVTLPIADFNDTTASVSLLQLSHTMVNNRKSVDLDDDAERVTELVNRLIGLLS
;
A
#
# COMPACT_ATOMS: atom_id res chain seq x y z
N MET A 1 -3.16 14.26 18.60
CA MET A 1 -4.09 13.20 18.13
C MET A 1 -3.84 11.97 18.98
N ASN A 2 -4.86 11.29 19.52
CA ASN A 2 -4.64 10.02 20.25
C ASN A 2 -4.25 8.92 19.23
N LEU A 3 -3.33 8.02 19.57
CA LEU A 3 -2.85 6.89 18.75
C LEU A 3 -3.98 6.18 17.99
N ASN A 4 -5.11 5.93 18.66
CA ASN A 4 -6.27 5.27 18.06
C ASN A 4 -6.93 6.12 16.95
N ASN A 5 -6.96 7.45 17.10
CA ASN A 5 -7.53 8.34 16.08
C ASN A 5 -6.63 8.41 14.85
N GLU A 6 -5.32 8.32 15.04
CA GLU A 6 -4.34 8.30 13.95
C GLU A 6 -4.45 7.01 13.12
N ILE A 7 -4.50 5.85 13.79
CA ILE A 7 -4.71 4.56 13.13
C ILE A 7 -6.04 4.57 12.35
N LYS A 8 -7.14 5.06 12.96
CA LYS A 8 -8.44 5.17 12.28
C LYS A 8 -8.40 6.09 11.06
N TYR A 9 -7.70 7.21 11.16
CA TYR A 9 -7.52 8.13 10.04
C TYR A 9 -6.78 7.44 8.90
N ILE A 10 -5.63 6.82 9.18
CA ILE A 10 -4.82 6.12 8.17
C ILE A 10 -5.64 5.01 7.49
N ILE A 11 -6.34 4.18 8.26
CA ILE A 11 -7.15 3.09 7.69
C ILE A 11 -8.26 3.63 6.79
N ARG A 12 -8.91 4.73 7.16
CA ARG A 12 -9.95 5.36 6.34
C ARG A 12 -9.39 5.93 5.04
N GLU A 13 -8.23 6.57 5.08
CA GLU A 13 -7.57 7.10 3.87
C GLU A 13 -7.17 5.97 2.92
N LEU A 14 -6.61 4.88 3.46
CA LEU A 14 -6.33 3.68 2.68
C LEU A 14 -7.61 3.13 2.05
N GLU A 15 -8.70 2.99 2.82
CA GLU A 15 -10.00 2.52 2.30
C GLU A 15 -10.48 3.34 1.10
N VAL A 16 -10.38 4.68 1.15
CA VAL A 16 -10.75 5.55 0.03
C VAL A 16 -9.92 5.26 -1.23
N ILE A 17 -8.61 5.13 -1.08
CA ILE A 17 -7.70 4.85 -2.21
C ILE A 17 -8.00 3.46 -2.78
N TYR A 18 -8.03 2.43 -1.94
CA TYR A 18 -8.25 1.06 -2.38
C TYR A 18 -9.64 0.84 -3.00
N ASP A 19 -10.68 1.52 -2.51
CA ASP A 19 -12.01 1.47 -3.13
C ASP A 19 -12.02 2.14 -4.51
N PHE A 20 -11.27 3.24 -4.70
CA PHE A 20 -11.09 3.88 -6.01
C PHE A 20 -10.48 2.90 -7.02
N TYR A 21 -9.42 2.19 -6.63
CA TYR A 21 -8.76 1.19 -7.48
C TYR A 21 -9.50 -0.15 -7.56
N GLN A 22 -10.57 -0.32 -6.78
CA GLN A 22 -11.29 -1.58 -6.59
C GLN A 22 -10.40 -2.72 -6.06
N ASP A 23 -9.28 -2.39 -5.42
CA ASP A 23 -8.29 -3.34 -4.90
C ASP A 23 -8.55 -3.68 -3.44
N LYS A 24 -9.65 -4.41 -3.22
CA LYS A 24 -10.02 -4.90 -1.88
C LYS A 24 -9.07 -5.97 -1.36
N PHE A 25 -8.30 -6.60 -2.24
CA PHE A 25 -7.40 -7.69 -1.86
C PHE A 25 -6.14 -7.15 -1.19
N SER A 26 -5.50 -6.12 -1.76
CA SER A 26 -4.32 -5.52 -1.16
C SER A 26 -4.65 -4.78 0.13
N LEU A 27 -5.80 -4.10 0.23
CA LEU A 27 -6.28 -3.53 1.50
C LEU A 27 -6.37 -4.59 2.62
N LYS A 28 -6.92 -5.77 2.31
CA LYS A 28 -6.98 -6.89 3.26
C LYS A 28 -5.59 -7.34 3.67
N ARG A 29 -4.64 -7.42 2.73
CA ARG A 29 -3.25 -7.81 3.01
C ARG A 29 -2.55 -6.78 3.91
N VAL A 30 -2.65 -5.49 3.61
CA VAL A 30 -2.12 -4.42 4.47
C VAL A 30 -2.65 -4.54 5.90
N LYS A 31 -3.98 -4.68 6.05
CA LYS A 31 -4.60 -4.87 7.38
C LYS A 31 -4.13 -6.16 8.08
N ALA A 32 -3.98 -7.26 7.35
CA ALA A 32 -3.54 -8.53 7.92
C ALA A 32 -2.08 -8.48 8.40
N TYR A 33 -1.16 -8.02 7.54
CA TYR A 33 0.28 -7.99 7.82
C TYR A 33 0.68 -6.95 8.85
N ILE A 34 -0.14 -5.91 9.06
CA ILE A 34 0.19 -4.80 9.97
C ILE A 34 -0.63 -4.84 11.26
N LEU A 35 -1.93 -5.12 11.21
CA LEU A 35 -2.80 -5.02 12.39
C LEU A 35 -2.97 -6.33 13.17
N SER A 36 -2.72 -7.49 12.56
CA SER A 36 -3.38 -8.73 13.00
C SER A 36 -2.48 -9.89 13.44
N MET A 37 -1.13 -9.79 13.51
CA MET A 37 -0.30 -10.98 13.78
C MET A 37 0.63 -10.92 15.02
N PRO A 38 0.48 -11.89 15.95
CA PRO A 38 1.41 -12.13 17.05
C PRO A 38 2.76 -12.75 16.63
N GLU A 39 2.82 -13.63 15.61
CA GLU A 39 4.09 -14.21 15.10
C GLU A 39 3.96 -14.53 13.60
N GLY A 40 4.95 -14.13 12.77
CA GLY A 40 4.98 -14.37 11.31
C GLY A 40 5.63 -13.26 10.48
N SER A 41 5.47 -13.33 9.15
CA SER A 41 5.88 -12.29 8.19
C SER A 41 5.18 -10.97 8.50
N LYS A 42 5.94 -9.88 8.66
CA LYS A 42 5.43 -8.53 8.89
C LYS A 42 6.00 -7.58 7.87
N ILE A 43 5.17 -6.67 7.38
CA ILE A 43 5.67 -5.54 6.58
C ILE A 43 6.46 -4.64 7.52
N VAL A 44 7.73 -4.42 7.20
CA VAL A 44 8.65 -3.59 8.00
C VAL A 44 8.99 -2.28 7.31
N ASN A 45 8.80 -2.21 6.00
CA ASN A 45 9.08 -1.04 5.20
C ASN A 45 8.20 -1.07 3.94
N VAL A 46 7.88 0.11 3.42
CA VAL A 46 7.28 0.27 2.10
C VAL A 46 8.02 1.36 1.35
N GLU A 47 8.39 1.10 0.11
CA GLU A 47 9.09 2.06 -0.76
C GLU A 47 8.44 2.15 -2.14
N PRO A 48 8.49 3.31 -2.80
CA PRO A 48 8.05 3.42 -4.18
C PRO A 48 9.00 2.62 -5.09
N GLY A 49 8.44 1.72 -5.89
CA GLY A 49 9.18 0.91 -6.85
C GLY A 49 8.58 1.01 -8.25
N GLN A 50 9.46 1.03 -9.25
CA GLN A 50 9.06 1.03 -10.66
C GLN A 50 8.70 -0.39 -11.10
N VAL A 51 7.45 -0.58 -11.54
CA VAL A 51 6.93 -1.87 -12.00
C VAL A 51 6.45 -1.73 -13.44
N SER A 52 6.86 -2.66 -14.29
CA SER A 52 6.35 -2.75 -15.66
C SER A 52 4.98 -3.43 -15.65
N ILE A 53 3.93 -2.69 -16.01
CA ILE A 53 2.55 -3.18 -16.11
C ILE A 53 2.02 -2.84 -17.51
N TYR A 54 1.68 -3.86 -18.30
CA TYR A 54 1.11 -3.72 -19.65
C TYR A 54 1.90 -2.75 -20.55
N ASP A 55 3.22 -2.90 -20.61
CA ASP A 55 4.15 -2.04 -21.37
C ASP A 55 4.26 -0.59 -20.86
N HIS A 56 3.69 -0.27 -19.69
CA HIS A 56 3.88 0.99 -18.98
C HIS A 56 4.75 0.79 -17.74
N MET A 57 5.71 1.69 -17.53
CA MET A 57 6.42 1.80 -16.25
C MET A 57 5.58 2.65 -15.30
N VAL A 58 5.20 2.09 -14.16
CA VAL A 58 4.39 2.76 -13.14
C VAL A 58 5.05 2.65 -11.77
N THR A 59 4.91 3.70 -10.95
CA THR A 59 5.34 3.65 -9.55
C THR A 59 4.28 2.94 -8.71
N LEU A 60 4.71 1.99 -7.88
CA LEU A 60 3.84 1.28 -6.94
C LEU A 60 4.46 1.20 -5.55
N PRO A 61 3.63 1.14 -4.49
CA PRO A 61 4.10 0.92 -3.13
C PRO A 61 4.57 -0.53 -2.96
N ILE A 62 5.86 -0.76 -2.79
CA ILE A 62 6.47 -2.09 -2.63
C ILE A 62 6.76 -2.35 -1.16
N ALA A 63 6.17 -3.40 -0.61
CA ALA A 63 6.36 -3.81 0.78
C ALA A 63 7.48 -4.81 0.95
N ASP A 64 8.35 -4.56 1.93
CA ASP A 64 9.38 -5.48 2.40
C ASP A 64 8.96 -6.18 3.68
N PHE A 65 9.37 -7.44 3.81
CA PHE A 65 9.01 -8.29 4.93
C PHE A 65 10.21 -8.63 5.82
N ASN A 66 9.96 -8.82 7.11
CA ASN A 66 10.99 -9.20 8.09
C ASN A 66 11.59 -10.61 7.89
N ASP A 67 10.97 -11.47 7.08
CA ASP A 67 11.25 -12.92 7.05
C ASP A 67 11.70 -13.43 5.68
N THR A 68 12.38 -12.58 4.90
CA THR A 68 12.89 -12.91 3.55
C THR A 68 11.81 -13.24 2.52
N THR A 69 10.52 -13.09 2.86
CA THR A 69 9.43 -13.12 1.89
C THR A 69 9.70 -12.09 0.80
N ALA A 70 9.50 -12.49 -0.45
CA ALA A 70 9.70 -11.60 -1.59
C ALA A 70 8.83 -10.34 -1.45
N SER A 71 9.39 -9.19 -1.81
CA SER A 71 8.68 -7.92 -1.75
C SER A 71 7.45 -7.95 -2.66
N VAL A 72 6.37 -7.32 -2.24
CA VAL A 72 5.09 -7.32 -2.98
C VAL A 72 4.57 -5.91 -3.17
N SER A 73 3.98 -5.64 -4.34
CA SER A 73 3.19 -4.42 -4.49
C SER A 73 1.96 -4.46 -3.58
N LEU A 74 1.73 -3.35 -2.88
CA LEU A 74 0.55 -3.10 -2.08
C LEU A 74 -0.58 -2.46 -2.88
N LEU A 75 -0.41 -2.18 -4.18
CA LEU A 75 -1.48 -1.65 -5.03
C LEU A 75 -1.55 -2.43 -6.34
N GLN A 76 -2.75 -2.90 -6.70
CA GLN A 76 -3.02 -3.55 -7.97
C GLN A 76 -3.75 -2.59 -8.92
N LEU A 77 -3.17 -2.41 -10.10
CA LEU A 77 -3.76 -1.59 -11.16
C LEU A 77 -4.41 -2.47 -12.22
N SER A 78 -5.62 -2.11 -12.65
CA SER A 78 -6.24 -2.73 -13.81
C SER A 78 -5.70 -2.14 -15.11
N HIS A 79 -5.82 -2.91 -16.21
CA HIS A 79 -5.43 -2.45 -17.56
C HIS A 79 -6.12 -1.12 -17.93
N THR A 80 -7.39 -0.96 -17.59
CA THR A 80 -8.15 0.28 -17.84
C THR A 80 -7.58 1.47 -17.08
N MET A 81 -7.10 1.27 -15.85
CA MET A 81 -6.56 2.37 -15.03
C MET A 81 -5.21 2.85 -15.55
N VAL A 82 -4.33 1.92 -15.93
CA VAL A 82 -3.01 2.25 -16.49
C VAL A 82 -3.14 3.04 -17.80
N ASN A 83 -4.12 2.71 -18.63
CA ASN A 83 -4.31 3.36 -19.93
C ASN A 83 -5.05 4.70 -19.88
N ASN A 84 -5.89 4.93 -18.87
CA ASN A 84 -6.79 6.09 -18.83
C ASN A 84 -6.40 7.18 -17.83
N ARG A 85 -5.51 6.89 -16.87
CA ARG A 85 -5.00 7.90 -15.93
C ARG A 85 -3.70 8.50 -16.41
N LYS A 86 -3.44 9.74 -15.99
CA LYS A 86 -2.12 10.34 -16.15
C LYS A 86 -1.16 9.64 -15.18
N SER A 87 0.07 9.37 -15.61
CA SER A 87 1.11 8.77 -14.76
C SER A 87 1.24 9.48 -13.42
N VAL A 88 1.21 10.81 -13.44
CA VAL A 88 1.32 11.65 -12.23
C VAL A 88 0.25 11.31 -11.18
N ASP A 89 -0.99 11.05 -11.59
CA ASP A 89 -2.07 10.71 -10.65
C ASP A 89 -1.89 9.31 -10.05
N LEU A 90 -1.18 8.41 -10.73
CA LEU A 90 -0.86 7.08 -10.21
C LEU A 90 0.36 7.13 -9.27
N ASP A 91 1.35 7.95 -9.62
CA ASP A 91 2.56 8.15 -8.83
C ASP A 91 2.22 8.81 -7.48
N ASP A 92 1.36 9.85 -7.49
CA ASP A 92 0.90 10.53 -6.28
C ASP A 92 0.12 9.58 -5.34
N ASP A 93 -0.78 8.75 -5.89
CA ASP A 93 -1.55 7.78 -5.10
C ASP A 93 -0.65 6.65 -4.54
N ALA A 94 0.37 6.22 -5.29
CA ALA A 94 1.36 5.24 -4.84
C ALA A 94 2.24 5.79 -3.70
N GLU A 95 2.68 7.04 -3.81
CA GLU A 95 3.42 7.73 -2.75
C GLU A 95 2.55 7.89 -1.50
N ARG A 96 1.28 8.25 -1.68
CA ARG A 96 0.33 8.39 -0.58
C ARG A 96 0.11 7.07 0.16
N VAL A 97 -0.06 5.95 -0.55
CA VAL A 97 -0.16 4.63 0.09
C VAL A 97 1.12 4.30 0.85
N THR A 98 2.28 4.58 0.27
CA THR A 98 3.58 4.36 0.91
C THR A 98 3.70 5.11 2.24
N GLU A 99 3.37 6.41 2.24
CA GLU A 99 3.40 7.26 3.43
C GLU A 99 2.46 6.73 4.52
N LEU A 100 1.21 6.43 4.16
CA LEU A 100 0.18 5.96 5.09
C LEU A 100 0.56 4.62 5.73
N VAL A 101 1.10 3.68 4.94
CA VAL A 101 1.50 2.37 5.44
C VAL A 101 2.72 2.47 6.35
N ASN A 102 3.74 3.25 5.98
CA ASN A 102 4.91 3.46 6.84
C ASN A 102 4.54 4.15 8.16
N ARG A 103 3.62 5.12 8.13
CA ARG A 103 3.06 5.72 9.36
C ARG A 103 2.37 4.66 10.21
N LEU A 104 1.59 3.76 9.61
CA LEU A 104 0.93 2.68 10.34
C LEU A 104 1.93 1.73 11.01
N ILE A 105 3.00 1.37 10.30
CA ILE A 105 4.09 0.54 10.84
C ILE A 105 4.73 1.21 12.05
N GLY A 106 5.07 2.50 11.95
CA GLY A 106 5.70 3.26 13.04
C GLY A 106 4.82 3.44 14.28
N LEU A 107 3.48 3.43 14.13
CA LEU A 107 2.54 3.54 15.26
C LEU A 107 2.34 2.23 16.01
N LEU A 108 2.69 1.09 15.40
CA LEU A 108 2.43 -0.26 15.92
C LEU A 108 3.69 -1.02 16.30
N SER A 109 4.87 -0.46 16.02
CA SER A 109 6.18 -0.97 16.42
C SER A 109 6.54 -0.51 17.83
#